data_AF-A0A920I807-F1
#
_entry.id   AF-A0A920I807-F1
#
_cell.length_a   1.000
_cell.length_b   1.000
_cell.length_c   1.000
_cell.angle_alpha   90.00
_cell.angle_beta   90.00
_cell.angle_gamma   90.00
#
_symmetry.space_group_name_H-M   'P 1'
#
loop_
_entity.id
_entity.type
_entity.pdbx_description
1 polymer ?
#
loop_
_entity_poly.entity_id
_entity_poly.type
_entity_poly.pdbx_seq_one_letter_code
_entity_poly.pdbx_strand_id
1 'polypeptide(L)'
;MARLGLKHVVITSVNRDDLADGGASQFVACIEQVKQRSPLTTIELLIPDFCGNWDALATVMAAAPHVLNHNIETVPRMYRLARPQGIYERSLELLQRVRDQWPKAYSKSGLMVGLGETDEEVIETLRDLRKHKVDIVTIGQYLSPGPKHLAVDRFVTPSNSRPTEQWAKRSWASSRWSAHHSPAAATTPARCNGSWPAIPADGDPFLHLPVHEAIADHRVVLDPRQGIGIGRRFKDQQTPAARTPIAIHQVAAA
;
A
#
# COMPACT_ATOMS: atom_id res chain seq x y z
N MET A 1 9.34 -9.26 -15.91
CA MET A 1 8.73 -10.33 -15.09
C MET A 1 9.36 -11.69 -15.39
N ALA A 2 9.29 -12.17 -16.64
CA ALA A 2 9.88 -13.46 -17.05
C ALA A 2 11.36 -13.64 -16.65
N ARG A 3 12.23 -12.64 -16.93
CA ARG A 3 13.66 -12.69 -16.56
C ARG A 3 13.91 -12.79 -15.05
N LEU A 4 13.03 -12.19 -14.24
CA LEU A 4 13.16 -12.12 -12.78
C LEU A 4 12.36 -13.23 -12.06
N GLY A 5 11.61 -14.07 -12.79
CA GLY A 5 10.81 -15.15 -12.20
C GLY A 5 9.70 -14.66 -11.24
N LEU A 6 9.17 -13.44 -11.43
CA LEU A 6 8.22 -12.85 -10.49
C LEU A 6 6.85 -13.55 -10.53
N LYS A 7 6.41 -14.07 -9.37
CA LYS A 7 5.10 -14.72 -9.18
C LYS A 7 3.94 -13.71 -9.02
N HIS A 8 4.27 -12.50 -8.58
CA HIS A 8 3.32 -11.42 -8.34
C HIS A 8 3.97 -10.08 -8.71
N VAL A 9 3.19 -9.17 -9.29
CA VAL A 9 3.67 -7.82 -9.66
C VAL A 9 2.65 -6.79 -9.24
N VAL A 10 3.16 -5.66 -8.75
CA VAL A 10 2.38 -4.44 -8.50
C VAL A 10 2.73 -3.45 -9.61
N ILE A 11 1.73 -2.89 -10.27
CA ILE A 11 1.89 -1.88 -11.31
C ILE A 11 1.22 -0.61 -10.81
N THR A 12 1.93 0.52 -10.87
CA THR A 12 1.44 1.83 -10.45
C THR A 12 1.83 2.90 -11.48
N SER A 13 1.23 4.07 -11.38
CA SER A 13 1.56 5.25 -12.18
C SER A 13 1.50 6.53 -11.34
N VAL A 14 2.05 7.60 -11.89
CA VAL A 14 1.67 8.96 -11.49
C VAL A 14 0.26 9.29 -11.99
N ASN A 15 -0.39 10.29 -11.41
CA ASN A 15 -1.62 10.85 -11.97
C ASN A 15 -1.36 11.43 -13.37
N ARG A 16 -2.28 11.22 -14.29
CA ARG A 16 -2.23 11.72 -15.67
C ARG A 16 -3.52 12.44 -16.02
N ASP A 17 -3.89 13.41 -15.20
CA ASP A 17 -5.09 14.23 -15.39
C ASP A 17 -5.02 15.09 -16.66
N ASP A 18 -3.83 15.18 -17.28
CA ASP A 18 -3.61 15.74 -18.61
C ASP A 18 -4.11 14.84 -19.76
N LEU A 19 -4.36 13.55 -19.49
CA LEU A 19 -4.90 12.60 -20.47
C LEU A 19 -6.40 12.41 -20.29
N ALA A 20 -7.12 12.26 -21.41
CA ALA A 20 -8.58 12.08 -21.41
C ALA A 20 -9.06 10.84 -20.64
N ASP A 21 -8.25 9.77 -20.61
CA ASP A 21 -8.54 8.51 -19.89
C ASP A 21 -7.81 8.40 -18.54
N GLY A 22 -7.14 9.48 -18.09
CA GLY A 22 -6.36 9.48 -16.85
C GLY A 22 -5.20 8.48 -16.85
N GLY A 23 -4.76 7.96 -18.02
CA GLY A 23 -3.74 6.92 -18.14
C GLY A 23 -4.26 5.48 -18.05
N ALA A 24 -5.57 5.25 -18.05
CA ALA A 24 -6.18 3.91 -17.99
C ALA A 24 -5.66 2.96 -19.08
N SER A 25 -5.54 3.43 -20.32
CA SER A 25 -5.01 2.65 -21.45
C SER A 25 -3.59 2.12 -21.20
N GLN A 26 -2.76 2.86 -20.47
CA GLN A 26 -1.40 2.43 -20.13
C GLN A 26 -1.41 1.25 -19.14
N PHE A 27 -2.34 1.25 -18.17
CA PHE A 27 -2.52 0.11 -17.27
C PHE A 27 -2.96 -1.14 -18.04
N VAL A 28 -3.91 -1.00 -18.97
CA VAL A 28 -4.38 -2.09 -19.82
C VAL A 28 -3.24 -2.68 -20.63
N ALA A 29 -2.48 -1.84 -21.35
CA ALA A 29 -1.34 -2.28 -22.15
C ALA A 29 -0.28 -3.02 -21.31
N CYS A 30 0.00 -2.53 -20.10
CA CYS A 30 0.91 -3.20 -19.17
C CYS A 30 0.38 -4.58 -18.74
N ILE A 31 -0.91 -4.70 -18.41
CA ILE A 31 -1.51 -5.99 -18.02
C ILE A 31 -1.41 -7.00 -19.16
N GLU A 32 -1.77 -6.60 -20.37
CA GLU A 32 -1.74 -7.48 -21.55
C GLU A 32 -0.33 -8.01 -21.81
N GLN A 33 0.68 -7.13 -21.75
CA GLN A 33 2.07 -7.52 -21.90
C GLN A 33 2.54 -8.49 -20.80
N VAL A 34 2.10 -8.29 -19.55
CA VAL A 34 2.42 -9.24 -18.46
C VAL A 34 1.75 -10.59 -18.70
N LYS A 35 0.46 -10.61 -19.05
CA LYS A 35 -0.27 -11.85 -19.33
C LYS A 35 0.32 -12.63 -20.51
N GLN A 36 0.75 -11.93 -21.56
CA GLN A 36 1.38 -12.55 -22.73
C GLN A 36 2.74 -13.18 -22.38
N ARG A 37 3.57 -12.49 -21.59
CA ARG A 37 4.97 -12.90 -21.33
C ARG A 37 5.14 -13.75 -20.08
N SER A 38 4.19 -13.70 -19.16
CA SER A 38 4.26 -14.35 -17.85
C SER A 38 2.84 -14.71 -17.36
N PRO A 39 2.14 -15.65 -18.04
CA PRO A 39 0.71 -15.90 -17.81
C PRO A 39 0.37 -16.40 -16.40
N LEU A 40 1.35 -16.94 -15.66
CA LEU A 40 1.19 -17.39 -14.28
C LEU A 40 1.44 -16.28 -13.24
N THR A 41 1.91 -15.11 -13.66
CA THR A 41 2.18 -13.99 -12.77
C THR A 41 0.87 -13.30 -12.40
N THR A 42 0.59 -13.22 -11.10
CA THR A 42 -0.55 -12.45 -10.59
C THR A 42 -0.26 -10.95 -10.63
N ILE A 43 -1.30 -10.14 -10.81
CA ILE A 43 -1.19 -8.70 -11.07
C ILE A 43 -2.05 -7.92 -10.07
N GLU A 44 -1.40 -7.05 -9.29
CA GLU A 44 -2.02 -5.98 -8.51
C GLU A 44 -1.82 -4.65 -9.25
N LEU A 45 -2.87 -3.86 -9.39
CA LEU A 45 -2.75 -2.47 -9.83
C LEU A 45 -2.90 -1.54 -8.62
N LEU A 46 -2.03 -0.54 -8.49
CA LEU A 46 -2.24 0.62 -7.64
C LEU A 46 -2.59 1.80 -8.54
N ILE A 47 -3.84 2.25 -8.50
CA ILE A 47 -4.37 3.24 -9.45
C ILE A 47 -4.64 4.60 -8.79
N PRO A 48 -4.63 5.70 -9.56
CA PRO A 48 -5.19 6.97 -9.13
C PRO A 48 -6.73 6.88 -8.96
N ASP A 49 -7.36 7.97 -8.54
CA ASP A 49 -8.83 8.05 -8.46
C ASP A 49 -9.50 8.35 -9.82
N PHE A 50 -8.69 8.47 -10.88
CA PHE A 50 -9.08 8.89 -12.24
C PHE A 50 -9.93 10.16 -12.27
N CYS A 51 -9.79 11.05 -11.27
CA CYS A 51 -10.67 12.20 -11.09
C CYS A 51 -12.18 11.86 -11.07
N GLY A 52 -12.56 10.60 -10.77
CA GLY A 52 -13.95 10.13 -10.83
C GLY A 52 -14.42 9.73 -12.24
N ASN A 53 -13.52 9.57 -13.19
CA ASN A 53 -13.84 9.01 -14.51
C ASN A 53 -14.09 7.50 -14.38
N TRP A 54 -15.38 7.13 -14.31
CA TRP A 54 -15.79 5.74 -14.14
C TRP A 54 -15.63 4.88 -15.39
N ASP A 55 -15.58 5.50 -16.57
CA ASP A 55 -15.27 4.78 -17.82
C ASP A 55 -13.80 4.35 -17.83
N ALA A 56 -12.88 5.22 -17.38
CA ALA A 56 -11.47 4.89 -17.20
C ALA A 56 -11.29 3.72 -16.19
N LEU A 57 -12.00 3.77 -15.06
CA LEU A 57 -12.04 2.66 -14.10
C LEU A 57 -12.54 1.36 -14.77
N ALA A 58 -13.64 1.43 -15.52
CA ALA A 58 -14.20 0.28 -16.21
C ALA A 58 -13.23 -0.31 -17.26
N THR A 59 -12.54 0.54 -18.01
CA THR A 59 -11.47 0.14 -18.95
C THR A 59 -10.36 -0.62 -18.26
N VAL A 60 -9.87 -0.13 -17.12
CA VAL A 60 -8.82 -0.82 -16.34
C VAL A 60 -9.33 -2.17 -15.81
N MET A 61 -10.56 -2.19 -15.29
CA MET A 61 -11.13 -3.41 -14.72
C MET A 61 -11.48 -4.47 -15.78
N ALA A 62 -11.79 -4.06 -17.01
CA ALA A 62 -11.99 -4.97 -18.14
C ALA A 62 -10.71 -5.78 -18.46
N ALA A 63 -9.52 -5.22 -18.20
CA ALA A 63 -8.26 -5.96 -18.31
C ALA A 63 -8.06 -7.02 -17.21
N ALA A 64 -8.99 -7.13 -16.26
CA ALA A 64 -9.07 -8.17 -15.23
C ALA A 64 -7.76 -8.34 -14.41
N PRO A 65 -7.36 -7.34 -13.61
CA PRO A 65 -6.32 -7.51 -12.60
C PRO A 65 -6.80 -8.46 -11.48
N HIS A 66 -5.86 -9.06 -10.76
CA HIS A 66 -6.19 -9.94 -9.63
C HIS A 66 -6.55 -9.13 -8.39
N VAL A 67 -5.83 -8.03 -8.18
CA VAL A 67 -6.06 -7.07 -7.10
C VAL A 67 -6.12 -5.67 -7.72
N LEU A 68 -7.14 -4.90 -7.37
CA LEU A 68 -7.16 -3.46 -7.61
C LEU A 68 -6.98 -2.74 -6.27
N ASN A 69 -5.93 -1.97 -6.18
CA ASN A 69 -5.54 -1.17 -5.04
C ASN A 69 -5.75 0.31 -5.34
N HIS A 70 -6.43 1.01 -4.43
CA HIS A 70 -6.49 2.45 -4.38
C HIS A 70 -6.35 2.88 -2.92
N ASN A 71 -5.25 3.55 -2.60
CA ASN A 71 -4.97 3.95 -1.23
C ASN A 71 -5.87 5.11 -0.79
N ILE A 72 -6.42 4.98 0.42
CA ILE A 72 -7.09 6.08 1.11
C ILE A 72 -6.06 7.06 1.73
N GLU A 73 -4.82 6.61 1.92
CA GLU A 73 -3.63 7.33 2.41
C GLU A 73 -3.72 7.87 3.84
N THR A 74 -4.76 8.62 4.20
CA THR A 74 -4.90 9.22 5.53
C THR A 74 -6.38 9.39 5.93
N VAL A 75 -6.61 9.91 7.13
CA VAL A 75 -7.93 10.16 7.71
C VAL A 75 -8.59 11.41 7.07
N PRO A 76 -9.94 11.53 7.08
CA PRO A 76 -10.66 12.61 6.39
C PRO A 76 -10.15 14.02 6.70
N ARG A 77 -9.88 14.34 7.98
CA ARG A 77 -9.37 15.65 8.42
C ARG A 77 -8.03 16.02 7.77
N MET A 78 -7.16 15.03 7.57
CA MET A 78 -5.81 15.20 7.02
C MET A 78 -5.78 15.08 5.49
N TYR A 79 -6.90 14.66 4.88
CA TYR A 79 -6.92 14.21 3.50
C TYR A 79 -6.51 15.29 2.51
N ARG A 80 -7.05 16.52 2.62
CA ARG A 80 -6.65 17.63 1.73
C ARG A 80 -5.20 18.07 1.92
N LEU A 81 -4.64 17.85 3.11
CA LEU A 81 -3.25 18.19 3.38
C LEU A 81 -2.30 17.18 2.72
N ALA A 82 -2.63 15.88 2.79
CA ALA A 82 -1.84 14.81 2.19
C ALA A 82 -2.12 14.61 0.70
N ARG A 83 -3.33 14.93 0.23
CA ARG A 83 -3.81 14.76 -1.16
C ARG A 83 -4.60 15.98 -1.61
N PRO A 84 -3.94 17.10 -1.97
CA PRO A 84 -4.62 18.37 -2.28
C PRO A 84 -5.70 18.29 -3.36
N GLN A 85 -5.53 17.39 -4.34
CA GLN A 85 -6.49 17.17 -5.43
C GLN A 85 -7.44 15.99 -5.18
N GLY A 86 -7.17 15.19 -4.15
CA GLY A 86 -7.98 14.01 -3.84
C GLY A 86 -9.28 14.38 -3.13
N ILE A 87 -10.27 13.50 -3.26
CA ILE A 87 -11.53 13.56 -2.49
C ILE A 87 -11.73 12.23 -1.76
N TYR A 88 -11.85 12.28 -0.43
CA TYR A 88 -11.96 11.09 0.43
C TYR A 88 -13.14 10.21 0.03
N GLU A 89 -14.31 10.83 -0.16
CA GLU A 89 -15.55 10.15 -0.53
C GLU A 89 -15.45 9.50 -1.91
N ARG A 90 -14.72 10.12 -2.85
CA ARG A 90 -14.48 9.56 -4.19
C ARG A 90 -13.61 8.31 -4.12
N SER A 91 -12.58 8.30 -3.27
CA SER A 91 -11.77 7.10 -3.04
C SER A 91 -12.60 5.94 -2.51
N LEU A 92 -13.51 6.22 -1.57
CA LEU A 92 -14.44 5.21 -1.04
C LEU A 92 -15.44 4.73 -2.10
N GLU A 93 -15.99 5.66 -2.89
CA GLU A 93 -16.89 5.33 -4.00
C GLU A 93 -16.21 4.45 -5.06
N LEU A 94 -14.97 4.76 -5.43
CA LEU A 94 -14.17 3.96 -6.35
C LEU A 94 -14.05 2.52 -5.83
N LEU A 95 -13.64 2.34 -4.57
CA LEU A 95 -13.49 1.01 -3.97
C LEU A 95 -14.82 0.25 -3.89
N GLN A 96 -15.91 0.95 -3.57
CA GLN A 96 -17.26 0.38 -3.56
C GLN A 96 -17.69 -0.10 -4.95
N ARG A 97 -17.50 0.74 -5.99
CA ARG A 97 -17.80 0.38 -7.38
C ARG A 97 -17.02 -0.85 -7.82
N VAL A 98 -15.75 -0.93 -7.44
CA VAL A 98 -14.88 -2.08 -7.71
C VAL A 98 -15.47 -3.35 -7.15
N ARG A 99 -15.89 -3.30 -5.88
CA ARG A 99 -16.49 -4.45 -5.20
C ARG A 99 -17.83 -4.85 -5.80
N ASP A 100 -18.69 -3.88 -6.14
CA ASP A 100 -20.05 -4.16 -6.60
C ASP A 100 -20.09 -4.65 -8.05
N GLN A 101 -19.24 -4.10 -8.93
CA GLN A 101 -19.27 -4.38 -10.38
C GLN A 101 -18.28 -5.48 -10.79
N TRP A 102 -17.14 -5.61 -10.11
CA TRP A 102 -16.10 -6.59 -10.45
C TRP A 102 -15.73 -7.48 -9.25
N PRO A 103 -16.68 -8.27 -8.72
CA PRO A 103 -16.52 -9.00 -7.45
C PRO A 103 -15.43 -10.08 -7.48
N LYS A 104 -14.91 -10.44 -8.66
CA LYS A 104 -13.79 -11.38 -8.84
C LYS A 104 -12.45 -10.76 -8.43
N ALA A 105 -12.22 -9.48 -8.70
CA ALA A 105 -11.01 -8.79 -8.27
C ALA A 105 -11.03 -8.56 -6.76
N TYR A 106 -9.87 -8.62 -6.11
CA TYR A 106 -9.73 -8.15 -4.73
C TYR A 106 -9.57 -6.64 -4.70
N SER A 107 -10.38 -5.97 -3.90
CA SER A 107 -10.22 -4.55 -3.59
C SER A 107 -9.22 -4.38 -2.45
N LYS A 108 -8.30 -3.43 -2.60
CA LYS A 108 -7.28 -3.13 -1.60
C LYS A 108 -7.18 -1.63 -1.39
N SER A 109 -6.85 -1.24 -0.17
CA SER A 109 -6.51 0.13 0.17
C SER A 109 -5.37 0.17 1.18
N GLY A 110 -4.69 1.30 1.25
CA GLY A 110 -3.61 1.58 2.19
C GLY A 110 -3.86 2.87 2.95
N LEU A 111 -3.44 2.89 4.22
CA LEU A 111 -3.43 4.03 5.12
C LEU A 111 -2.02 4.18 5.70
N MET A 112 -1.51 5.40 5.75
CA MET A 112 -0.29 5.73 6.49
C MET A 112 -0.64 6.36 7.84
N VAL A 113 0.12 6.01 8.88
CA VAL A 113 -0.01 6.55 10.24
C VAL A 113 1.26 7.30 10.65
N GLY A 114 1.13 8.23 11.58
CA GLY A 114 2.22 9.14 11.97
C GLY A 114 2.22 10.47 11.22
N LEU A 115 1.09 10.86 10.62
CA LEU A 115 0.90 12.14 9.92
C LEU A 115 0.20 13.20 10.79
N GLY A 116 -0.26 12.83 11.99
CA GLY A 116 -1.03 13.70 12.90
C GLY A 116 -2.48 13.23 13.08
N GLU A 117 -2.79 12.01 12.64
CA GLU A 117 -4.05 11.33 12.93
C GLU A 117 -4.10 10.79 14.37
N THR A 118 -5.29 10.78 14.95
CA THR A 118 -5.57 10.07 16.19
C THR A 118 -5.93 8.62 15.93
N ASP A 119 -5.77 7.77 16.95
CA ASP A 119 -6.15 6.35 16.88
C ASP A 119 -7.64 6.15 16.56
N GLU A 120 -8.51 6.99 17.11
CA GLU A 120 -9.94 7.00 16.83
C GLU A 120 -10.24 7.31 15.35
N GLU A 121 -9.58 8.30 14.76
CA GLU A 121 -9.75 8.64 13.33
C GLU A 121 -9.26 7.50 12.41
N VAL A 122 -8.20 6.78 12.81
CA VAL A 122 -7.75 5.58 12.10
C VAL A 122 -8.82 4.50 12.16
N ILE A 123 -9.39 4.24 13.34
CA ILE A 123 -10.47 3.24 13.51
C ILE A 123 -11.70 3.61 12.69
N GLU A 124 -12.08 4.87 12.65
CA GLU A 124 -13.20 5.36 11.81
C GLU A 124 -12.91 5.14 10.32
N THR A 125 -11.71 5.47 9.86
CA THR A 125 -11.30 5.20 8.47
C THR A 125 -11.34 3.71 8.14
N LEU A 126 -10.90 2.85 9.07
CA LEU A 126 -11.01 1.40 8.90
C LEU A 126 -12.47 0.90 8.88
N ARG A 127 -13.37 1.55 9.63
CA ARG A 127 -14.82 1.27 9.56
C ARG A 127 -15.42 1.73 8.25
N ASP A 128 -14.96 2.85 7.69
CA ASP A 128 -15.40 3.31 6.38
C ASP A 128 -14.96 2.35 5.28
N LEU A 129 -13.69 1.94 5.25
CA LEU A 129 -13.21 0.93 4.31
C LEU A 129 -13.99 -0.39 4.45
N ARG A 130 -14.34 -0.77 5.68
CA ARG A 130 -15.20 -1.95 5.95
C ARG A 130 -16.59 -1.78 5.38
N LYS A 131 -17.23 -0.62 5.63
CA LYS A 131 -18.57 -0.29 5.13
C LYS A 131 -18.60 -0.34 3.61
N HIS A 132 -17.50 0.05 2.97
CA HIS A 132 -17.30 -0.02 1.52
C HIS A 132 -16.78 -1.38 1.02
N LYS A 133 -16.80 -2.40 1.89
CA LYS A 133 -16.50 -3.80 1.58
C LYS A 133 -15.10 -4.02 0.96
N VAL A 134 -14.11 -3.24 1.38
CA VAL A 134 -12.71 -3.40 0.96
C VAL A 134 -12.17 -4.74 1.48
N ASP A 135 -11.52 -5.53 0.62
CA ASP A 135 -11.04 -6.88 0.97
C ASP A 135 -9.68 -6.86 1.70
N ILE A 136 -8.82 -5.88 1.43
CA ILE A 136 -7.45 -5.85 1.97
C ILE A 136 -7.11 -4.42 2.40
N VAL A 137 -6.55 -4.25 3.61
CA VAL A 137 -6.12 -2.93 4.10
C VAL A 137 -4.68 -2.98 4.60
N THR A 138 -3.80 -2.14 4.07
CA THR A 138 -2.43 -2.02 4.61
C THR A 138 -2.30 -0.79 5.48
N ILE A 139 -1.61 -0.92 6.63
CA ILE A 139 -1.32 0.21 7.51
C ILE A 139 0.20 0.33 7.63
N GLY A 140 0.76 1.41 7.10
CA GLY A 140 2.19 1.67 7.10
C GLY A 140 2.56 2.89 7.94
N GLN A 141 3.78 2.95 8.45
CA GLN A 141 4.32 4.16 9.07
C GLN A 141 4.66 5.18 7.98
N TYR A 142 4.17 6.41 8.11
CA TYR A 142 4.60 7.52 7.27
C TYR A 142 6.07 7.86 7.55
N LEU A 143 6.86 7.97 6.48
CA LEU A 143 8.23 8.42 6.51
C LEU A 143 8.35 9.61 5.56
N SER A 144 8.74 10.77 6.10
CA SER A 144 8.88 11.98 5.29
C SER A 144 9.99 11.79 4.23
N PRO A 145 9.69 11.98 2.93
CA PRO A 145 10.71 11.87 1.88
C PRO A 145 11.77 12.97 1.95
N GLY A 146 11.47 14.10 2.59
CA GLY A 146 12.38 15.22 2.75
C GLY A 146 11.69 16.50 3.22
N PRO A 147 12.44 17.60 3.44
CA PRO A 147 11.99 18.77 4.22
C PRO A 147 10.79 19.54 3.65
N LYS A 148 10.45 19.35 2.38
CA LYS A 148 9.31 20.01 1.72
C LYS A 148 7.99 19.24 1.90
N HIS A 149 8.03 18.04 2.45
CA HIS A 149 6.85 17.22 2.71
C HIS A 149 6.40 17.37 4.16
N LEU A 150 5.23 16.82 4.48
CA LEU A 150 4.73 16.79 5.85
C LEU A 150 5.78 16.18 6.78
N ALA A 151 5.94 16.80 7.95
CA ALA A 151 6.78 16.24 9.01
C ALA A 151 6.14 14.95 9.54
N VAL A 152 6.96 14.06 10.07
CA VAL A 152 6.45 12.92 10.85
C VAL A 152 5.96 13.47 12.19
N ASP A 153 4.69 13.24 12.51
CA ASP A 153 4.08 13.67 13.77
C ASP A 153 4.41 12.70 14.90
N ARG A 154 4.26 11.39 14.65
CA ARG A 154 4.59 10.33 15.60
C ARG A 154 5.09 9.07 14.90
N PHE A 155 5.97 8.35 15.59
CA PHE A 155 6.29 6.96 15.24
C PHE A 155 5.38 6.02 16.01
N VAL A 156 4.59 5.21 15.30
CA VAL A 156 3.69 4.25 15.91
C VAL A 156 4.50 3.03 16.36
N THR A 157 4.86 3.00 17.65
CA THR A 157 5.73 1.96 18.21
C THR A 157 5.05 0.58 18.21
N PRO A 158 5.72 -0.49 17.73
CA PRO A 158 5.22 -1.86 17.78
C PRO A 158 5.28 -2.51 19.17
N SER A 159 4.90 -1.81 20.25
CA SER A 159 4.94 -2.38 21.61
C SER A 159 4.08 -3.65 21.73
N ASN A 160 4.21 -4.39 22.84
CA ASN A 160 3.62 -5.72 23.08
C ASN A 160 2.10 -5.88 22.76
N SER A 161 1.38 -4.77 22.55
CA SER A 161 0.07 -4.71 21.93
C SER A 161 0.10 -3.80 20.69
N ARG A 162 0.45 -4.36 19.52
CA ARG A 162 0.58 -3.60 18.26
C ARG A 162 -0.68 -2.75 18.02
N PRO A 163 -0.59 -1.41 17.96
CA PRO A 163 -1.75 -0.52 17.80
C PRO A 163 -2.62 -0.90 16.59
N THR A 164 -2.00 -1.35 15.50
CA THR A 164 -2.68 -1.84 14.29
C THR A 164 -3.61 -3.04 14.54
N GLU A 165 -3.24 -3.96 15.43
CA GLU A 165 -4.10 -5.08 15.82
C GLU A 165 -5.30 -4.61 16.64
N GLN A 166 -5.08 -3.63 17.53
CA GLN A 166 -6.13 -3.06 18.36
C GLN A 166 -7.14 -2.28 17.50
N TRP A 167 -6.64 -1.46 16.58
CA TRP A 167 -7.50 -0.72 15.65
C TRP A 167 -8.32 -1.67 14.79
N ALA A 168 -7.69 -2.72 14.25
CA ALA A 168 -8.37 -3.74 13.47
C ALA A 168 -9.48 -4.44 14.29
N LYS A 169 -9.19 -4.86 15.53
CA LYS A 169 -10.20 -5.47 16.43
C LYS A 169 -11.37 -4.52 16.72
N ARG A 170 -11.11 -3.22 16.95
CA ARG A 170 -12.12 -2.19 17.26
C ARG A 170 -12.97 -1.77 16.05
N SER A 171 -12.46 -1.93 14.83
CA SER A 171 -13.15 -1.59 13.57
C SER A 171 -13.82 -2.83 12.92
N TRP A 172 -13.24 -4.01 13.09
CA TRP A 172 -13.68 -5.28 12.53
C TRP A 172 -14.08 -6.26 13.63
N ALA A 173 -15.30 -6.11 14.16
CA ALA A 173 -15.88 -6.87 15.29
C ALA A 173 -16.07 -8.39 15.07
N SER A 174 -15.31 -9.08 14.22
CA SER A 174 -15.42 -10.53 14.02
C SER A 174 -14.07 -11.22 13.89
N SER A 175 -14.00 -12.49 14.29
CA SER A 175 -12.89 -13.44 14.27
C SER A 175 -12.25 -13.74 12.89
N ARG A 176 -12.46 -12.88 11.89
CA ARG A 176 -11.96 -12.97 10.51
C ARG A 176 -10.78 -12.04 10.25
N TRP A 177 -9.86 -11.99 11.21
CA TRP A 177 -8.65 -11.18 11.11
C TRP A 177 -7.43 -12.08 10.96
N SER A 178 -6.57 -11.80 9.98
CA SER A 178 -5.23 -12.38 9.89
C SER A 178 -4.22 -11.28 9.61
N ALA A 179 -3.44 -10.88 10.63
CA ALA A 179 -2.23 -10.10 10.38
C ALA A 179 -1.23 -10.96 9.59
N HIS A 180 -0.82 -10.46 8.43
CA HIS A 180 0.29 -11.03 7.71
C HIS A 180 1.48 -10.08 7.78
N HIS A 181 2.55 -10.54 8.42
CA HIS A 181 3.81 -9.83 8.48
C HIS A 181 4.59 -10.12 7.20
N SER A 182 4.94 -9.07 6.44
CA SER A 182 5.85 -9.20 5.31
C SER A 182 6.88 -8.10 5.41
N PRO A 183 8.20 -8.41 5.37
CA PRO A 183 9.21 -7.39 5.17
C PRO A 183 9.09 -6.90 3.72
N ALA A 184 8.27 -5.87 3.48
CA ALA A 184 8.24 -5.17 2.21
C ALA A 184 9.09 -3.90 2.34
N ALA A 185 9.86 -3.62 1.30
CA ALA A 185 10.90 -2.62 1.31
C ALA A 185 10.34 -1.21 1.56
N ALA A 186 10.76 -0.62 2.67
CA ALA A 186 10.76 0.83 2.85
C ALA A 186 11.39 1.47 1.61
N THR A 187 10.71 2.45 1.00
CA THR A 187 11.32 3.30 -0.02
C THR A 187 12.50 4.02 0.63
N THR A 188 13.68 3.45 0.49
CA THR A 188 14.93 4.01 1.03
C THR A 188 15.45 4.99 -0.01
N PRO A 189 15.77 6.26 0.34
CA PRO A 189 16.42 7.15 -0.61
C PRO A 189 17.78 6.57 -0.99
N ALA A 190 18.04 6.48 -2.30
CA ALA A 190 19.31 6.01 -2.82
C ALA A 190 20.46 6.90 -2.27
N ARG A 191 21.48 6.25 -1.70
CA ARG A 191 22.72 6.89 -1.26
C ARG A 191 23.42 7.56 -2.45
N CYS A 192 23.61 8.88 -2.39
CA CYS A 192 24.65 9.54 -3.18
C CYS A 192 25.98 9.40 -2.43
N ASN A 193 27.03 8.98 -3.15
CA ASN A 193 28.39 8.86 -2.64
C ASN A 193 28.91 10.23 -2.14
N GLY A 194 29.17 10.33 -0.84
CA GLY A 194 29.87 11.45 -0.21
C GLY A 194 30.41 11.00 1.14
N SER A 195 31.70 11.19 1.37
CA SER A 195 32.42 10.91 2.61
C SER A 195 31.83 11.69 3.80
N TRP A 196 31.56 11.02 4.91
CA TRP A 196 31.08 11.63 6.15
C TRP A 196 32.23 12.31 6.92
N PRO A 197 32.08 13.54 7.45
CA PRO A 197 32.92 14.00 8.56
C PRO A 197 32.49 13.31 9.87
N ALA A 198 33.43 13.14 10.79
CA ALA A 198 33.22 12.49 12.09
C ALA A 198 32.18 13.22 12.96
N ILE A 199 31.36 12.44 13.68
CA ILE A 199 30.33 12.92 14.62
C ILE A 199 30.98 13.17 16.00
N PRO A 200 30.73 14.33 16.66
CA PRO A 200 31.13 14.55 18.06
C PRO A 200 30.33 13.68 19.04
N ALA A 201 31.00 13.22 20.10
CA ALA A 201 30.54 12.20 21.02
C ALA A 201 29.66 12.76 22.16
N ASP A 202 28.50 13.34 21.83
CA ASP A 202 27.70 14.06 22.83
C ASP A 202 26.20 13.80 22.66
N GLY A 203 25.77 12.59 23.06
CA GLY A 203 24.49 12.26 23.70
C GLY A 203 23.14 12.73 23.12
N ASP A 204 22.56 11.94 22.21
CA ASP A 204 21.10 11.83 22.04
C ASP A 204 20.67 10.36 22.30
N PRO A 205 19.85 10.07 23.34
CA PRO A 205 19.44 8.71 23.66
C PRO A 205 18.53 8.05 22.59
N PHE A 206 18.10 8.77 21.55
CA PHE A 206 17.28 8.20 20.46
C PHE A 206 18.08 7.74 19.23
N LEU A 207 19.40 7.93 19.21
CA LEU A 207 20.24 7.54 18.06
C LEU A 207 20.63 6.04 18.03
N HIS A 208 20.17 5.24 18.99
CA HIS A 208 20.59 3.84 19.14
C HIS A 208 19.58 2.78 18.69
N LEU A 209 18.42 3.16 18.14
CA LEU A 209 17.56 2.18 17.48
C LEU A 209 18.08 1.96 16.05
N PRO A 210 18.53 0.75 15.68
CA PRO A 210 18.87 0.48 14.29
C PRO A 210 17.62 0.76 13.44
N VAL A 211 17.72 1.72 12.52
CA VAL A 211 16.67 2.16 11.58
C VAL A 211 16.00 0.99 10.83
N HIS A 212 16.63 -0.18 10.82
CA HIS A 212 16.10 -1.43 10.30
C HIS A 212 14.97 -2.08 11.11
N GLU A 213 14.81 -1.79 12.41
CA GLU A 213 13.74 -2.38 13.24
C GLU A 213 12.46 -1.52 13.31
N ALA A 214 12.55 -0.23 12.96
CA ALA A 214 11.45 0.72 13.11
C ALA A 214 10.44 0.74 11.94
N ILE A 215 10.73 0.04 10.84
CA ILE A 215 9.90 0.09 9.61
C ILE A 215 9.24 -1.27 9.38
N ALA A 216 8.29 -1.62 10.24
CA ALA A 216 7.40 -2.75 10.02
C ALA A 216 6.17 -2.29 9.23
N ASP A 217 6.09 -2.69 7.96
CA ASP A 217 4.90 -2.48 7.13
C ASP A 217 3.83 -3.50 7.57
N HIS A 218 2.81 -3.02 8.31
CA HIS A 218 1.78 -3.90 8.86
C HIS A 218 0.69 -4.14 7.81
N ARG A 219 0.75 -5.29 7.12
CA ARG A 219 -0.33 -5.70 6.23
C ARG A 219 -1.48 -6.29 7.03
N VAL A 220 -2.64 -5.65 6.93
CA VAL A 220 -3.90 -6.18 7.47
C VAL A 220 -4.68 -6.82 6.33
N VAL A 221 -4.54 -8.13 6.16
CA VAL A 221 -5.35 -8.85 5.16
C VAL A 221 -6.71 -9.17 5.79
N LEU A 222 -7.77 -8.59 5.23
CA LEU A 222 -9.13 -8.64 5.79
C LEU A 222 -10.06 -9.38 4.82
N ASP A 223 -9.74 -10.62 4.46
CA ASP A 223 -10.46 -11.33 3.40
C ASP A 223 -11.83 -11.88 3.90
N PRO A 224 -12.97 -11.36 3.41
CA PRO A 224 -14.28 -11.96 3.68
C PRO A 224 -14.52 -13.25 2.87
N ARG A 225 -13.70 -13.53 1.85
CA ARG A 225 -13.78 -14.67 0.92
C ARG A 225 -12.78 -15.77 1.33
N GLN A 226 -13.09 -16.57 2.35
CA GLN A 226 -12.26 -17.75 2.63
C GLN A 226 -12.19 -18.67 1.39
N GLY A 227 -10.98 -18.92 0.89
CA GLY A 227 -10.74 -20.01 -0.07
C GLY A 227 -9.49 -19.94 -0.95
N ILE A 228 -8.94 -18.76 -1.25
CA ILE A 228 -7.79 -18.65 -2.16
C ILE A 228 -6.61 -18.05 -1.39
N GLY A 229 -5.80 -18.94 -0.81
CA GLY A 229 -4.64 -18.55 -0.02
C GLY A 229 -3.58 -17.83 -0.84
N ILE A 230 -3.58 -16.49 -0.81
CA ILE A 230 -2.39 -15.68 -1.13
C ILE A 230 -1.35 -15.87 0.01
N GLY A 231 -1.77 -16.22 1.22
CA GLY A 231 -0.89 -16.51 2.36
C GLY A 231 -0.44 -17.98 2.55
N ARG A 232 -1.11 -18.98 1.94
CA ARG A 232 -0.77 -20.40 2.16
C ARG A 232 0.31 -20.96 1.24
N ARG A 233 0.63 -20.31 0.10
CA ARG A 233 1.74 -20.74 -0.79
C ARG A 233 3.05 -19.97 -0.62
N PHE A 234 3.18 -19.15 0.41
CA PHE A 234 4.46 -18.47 0.72
C PHE A 234 5.31 -19.19 1.77
N LYS A 235 4.76 -20.17 2.51
CA LYS A 235 5.50 -20.85 3.60
C LYS A 235 6.23 -22.12 3.19
N ASP A 236 5.80 -22.81 2.14
CA ASP A 236 6.43 -24.07 1.72
C ASP A 236 7.35 -23.87 0.53
N GLN A 237 8.52 -23.29 0.78
CA GLN A 237 9.73 -23.46 -0.04
C GLN A 237 10.95 -22.93 0.75
N GLN A 238 11.27 -23.60 1.85
CA GLN A 238 12.65 -23.59 2.34
C GLN A 238 13.48 -24.46 1.39
N THR A 239 14.27 -23.81 0.55
CA THR A 239 15.47 -24.40 -0.05
C THR A 239 16.61 -23.39 0.07
N PRO A 240 17.84 -23.84 0.39
CA PRO A 240 18.89 -22.99 0.93
C PRO A 240 19.65 -22.24 -0.18
N ALA A 241 20.09 -21.03 0.18
CA ALA A 241 21.21 -20.28 -0.40
C ALA A 241 21.22 -19.99 -1.92
N ALA A 242 20.84 -18.77 -2.27
CA ALA A 242 21.55 -18.00 -3.31
C ALA A 242 21.44 -16.50 -3.01
N ARG A 243 22.58 -15.90 -2.67
CA ARG A 243 22.79 -14.46 -2.52
C ARG A 243 22.46 -13.76 -3.85
N THR A 244 21.58 -12.75 -3.83
CA THR A 244 21.77 -11.39 -4.42
C THR A 244 20.51 -10.56 -4.11
N PRO A 245 20.57 -9.45 -3.36
CA PRO A 245 19.45 -8.53 -3.23
C PRO A 245 19.48 -7.55 -4.40
N ILE A 246 18.45 -7.53 -5.24
CA ILE A 246 18.24 -6.42 -6.18
C ILE A 246 16.79 -5.94 -6.01
N ALA A 247 16.70 -4.72 -5.48
CA ALA A 247 15.47 -3.98 -5.22
C ALA A 247 14.83 -3.50 -6.52
N ILE A 248 13.50 -3.43 -6.53
CA ILE A 248 12.73 -2.56 -7.43
C ILE A 248 12.13 -1.47 -6.51
N HIS A 249 12.54 -0.22 -6.71
CA HIS A 249 12.15 0.97 -5.94
C HIS A 249 11.64 2.11 -6.84
N GLN A 250 10.95 3.08 -6.19
CA GLN A 250 10.33 4.35 -6.64
C GLN A 250 8.92 4.24 -7.24
N VAL A 251 7.94 5.06 -6.84
CA VAL A 251 7.98 6.53 -6.70
C VAL A 251 7.23 7.06 -5.45
N ALA A 252 7.73 8.19 -4.95
CA ALA A 252 7.20 9.03 -3.89
C ALA A 252 5.84 9.67 -4.25
N ALA A 253 4.94 9.75 -3.28
CA ALA A 253 3.83 10.70 -3.35
C ALA A 253 4.44 12.12 -3.30
N ALA A 254 4.08 12.94 -4.29
CA ALA A 254 4.31 14.38 -4.29
C ALA A 254 3.24 15.06 -3.43
#